data_AF-A0A538JAM0-F1
#
_entry.id   AF-A0A538JAM0-F1
#
_cell.length_a   1.000
_cell.length_b   1.000
_cell.length_c   1.000
_cell.angle_alpha   90.00
_cell.angle_beta   90.00
_cell.angle_gamma   90.00
#
_symmetry.space_group_name_H-M   'P 1'
#
loop_
_entity.id
_entity.type
_entity.pdbx_description
1 polymer ?
#
loop_
_entity_poly.entity_id
_entity_poly.type
_entity_poly.pdbx_seq_one_letter_code
_entity_poly.pdbx_strand_id
1 'polypeptide(L)'
;MRVWKGGPVPPGADAITLGSLIIVRRRAADDRRLMRHEEEHVRQWRELGVLGFLRRYLAAYVRWRWRGYGHRGAYLRIPLEVEAEWVARRSVRR
;
A
#
# COMPACT_ATOMS: atom_id res chain seq x y z
N MET A 1 -11.84 10.15 1.65
CA MET A 1 -10.38 10.00 1.55
C MET A 1 -9.78 11.39 1.42
N ARG A 2 -8.63 11.65 2.04
CA ARG A 2 -7.88 12.90 1.90
C ARG A 2 -6.53 12.61 1.25
N VAL A 3 -6.06 13.49 0.37
CA VAL A 3 -4.75 13.37 -0.29
C VAL A 3 -3.91 14.59 0.06
N TRP A 4 -2.74 14.36 0.65
CA TRP A 4 -1.75 15.39 0.92
C TRP A 4 -0.60 15.29 -0.08
N LYS A 5 -0.60 16.19 -1.07
CA LYS A 5 0.47 16.30 -2.06
C LYS A 5 1.67 17.06 -1.50
N GLY A 6 2.85 16.43 -1.53
CA GLY A 6 4.11 17.02 -1.05
C GLY A 6 4.36 16.89 0.45
N GLY A 7 3.58 16.08 1.17
CA GLY A 7 3.82 15.79 2.58
C GLY A 7 5.01 14.84 2.82
N PRO A 8 5.36 14.59 4.10
CA PRO A 8 6.46 13.69 4.45
C PRO A 8 6.09 12.24 4.12
N VAL A 9 6.88 11.63 3.23
CA VAL A 9 6.78 10.21 2.86
C VAL A 9 8.08 9.51 3.27
N PRO A 10 8.03 8.26 3.80
CA PRO A 10 9.23 7.51 4.15
C PRO A 10 10.26 7.42 3.01
N PRO A 11 11.57 7.40 3.33
CA PRO A 11 12.60 7.19 2.32
C PRO A 11 12.38 5.84 1.62
N GLY A 12 12.44 5.83 0.28
CA GLY A 12 12.19 4.63 -0.53
C GLY A 12 10.72 4.41 -0.95
N ALA A 13 9.78 5.22 -0.47
CA ALA A 13 8.39 5.23 -0.91
C ALA A 13 8.01 6.56 -1.59
N ASP A 14 7.10 6.49 -2.55
CA ASP A 14 6.52 7.65 -3.24
C ASP A 14 5.17 8.08 -2.66
N ALA A 15 4.48 7.18 -1.95
CA ALA A 15 3.29 7.47 -1.16
C ALA A 15 3.19 6.57 0.09
N ILE A 16 2.31 6.94 1.02
CA ILE A 16 1.92 6.14 2.18
C ILE A 16 0.45 6.39 2.52
N THR A 17 -0.24 5.30 2.87
CA THR A 17 -1.62 5.34 3.38
C THR A 17 -1.66 5.20 4.90
N LEU A 18 -2.31 6.16 5.56
CA LEU A 18 -2.58 6.18 6.99
C LEU A 18 -4.10 6.31 7.21
N GLY A 19 -4.78 5.17 7.33
CA GLY A 19 -6.23 5.10 7.51
C GLY A 19 -6.98 5.68 6.31
N SER A 20 -7.45 6.93 6.42
CA SER A 20 -8.18 7.63 5.33
C SER A 20 -7.38 8.73 4.65
N LEU A 21 -6.11 8.89 5.02
CA LEU A 21 -5.17 9.89 4.51
C LEU A 21 -4.13 9.20 3.63
N ILE A 22 -3.95 9.70 2.40
CA ILE A 22 -2.84 9.35 1.52
C ILE A 22 -1.87 10.53 1.52
N ILE A 23 -0.61 10.28 1.83
CA ILE A 23 0.47 11.26 1.69
C ILE A 23 1.30 10.83 0.50
N VAL A 24 1.47 11.71 -0.50
CA VAL A 24 2.16 11.39 -1.76
C VAL A 24 3.17 12.48 -2.10
N ARG A 25 4.34 12.10 -2.62
CA ARG A 25 5.33 13.07 -3.12
C ARG A 25 4.76 13.79 -4.34
N ARG A 26 5.03 15.10 -4.47
CA ARG A 26 4.52 15.92 -5.60
C ARG A 26 4.78 15.28 -6.96
N ARG A 27 5.99 14.75 -7.18
CA ARG A 27 6.40 14.10 -8.44
C ARG A 27 5.58 12.87 -8.84
N ALA A 28 4.93 12.22 -7.88
CA ALA A 28 4.19 10.97 -8.07
C ALA A 28 2.68 11.15 -7.88
N ALA A 29 2.22 12.38 -7.61
CA ALA A 29 0.82 12.67 -7.30
C ALA A 29 -0.13 12.48 -8.50
N ASP A 30 0.40 12.51 -9.72
CA ASP A 30 -0.36 12.31 -10.96
C ASP A 30 -0.17 10.89 -11.53
N ASP A 31 0.59 10.02 -10.86
CA ASP A 31 0.67 8.61 -11.21
C ASP A 31 -0.65 7.91 -10.83
N ARG A 32 -1.49 7.69 -11.85
CA ARG A 32 -2.80 7.04 -11.69
C ARG A 32 -2.69 5.64 -11.10
N ARG A 33 -1.64 4.86 -11.41
CA ARG A 33 -1.46 3.52 -10.85
C ARG A 33 -1.12 3.62 -9.37
N LEU A 34 -0.18 4.49 -9.01
CA LEU A 34 0.19 4.70 -7.60
C LEU A 34 -1.01 5.16 -6.77
N MET A 35 -1.76 6.16 -7.24
CA MET A 35 -2.92 6.66 -6.50
C MET A 35 -4.00 5.59 -6.30
N ARG A 36 -4.22 4.73 -7.31
CA ARG A 36 -5.17 3.61 -7.21
C ARG A 36 -4.70 2.50 -6.26
N HIS A 37 -3.39 2.29 -6.15
CA HIS A 37 -2.80 1.39 -5.16
C HIS A 37 -3.06 1.91 -3.73
N GLU A 38 -2.79 3.19 -3.47
CA GLU A 38 -3.02 3.79 -2.15
C GLU A 38 -4.51 3.86 -1.78
N GLU A 39 -5.39 4.12 -2.75
CA GLU A 39 -6.85 4.06 -2.55
C GLU A 39 -7.32 2.67 -2.09
N GLU A 40 -6.71 1.62 -2.63
CA GLU A 40 -7.03 0.24 -2.24
C GLU A 40 -6.60 -0.03 -0.80
N HIS A 41 -5.46 0.51 -0.36
CA HIS A 41 -5.12 0.50 1.06
C HIS A 41 -6.16 1.25 1.91
N VAL A 42 -6.65 2.41 1.48
CA VAL A 42 -7.73 3.12 2.21
C VAL A 42 -8.98 2.24 2.32
N ARG A 43 -9.34 1.50 1.28
CA ARG A 43 -10.45 0.51 1.32
C ARG A 43 -10.17 -0.58 2.34
N GLN A 44 -8.99 -1.22 2.27
CA GLN A 44 -8.59 -2.29 3.19
C GLN A 44 -8.55 -1.81 4.65
N TRP A 45 -8.07 -0.60 4.92
CA TRP A 45 -8.09 0.02 6.26
C TRP A 45 -9.51 0.24 6.78
N ARG A 46 -10.45 0.62 5.90
CA ARG A 46 -11.87 0.78 6.26
C ARG A 46 -12.55 -0.56 6.53
N GLU A 47 -12.27 -1.58 5.74
CA GLU A 47 -12.89 -2.90 5.87
C GLU A 47 -12.34 -3.71 7.06
N LEU A 48 -11.04 -3.61 7.32
CA LEU A 48 -10.36 -4.42 8.34
C LEU A 48 -10.16 -3.67 9.67
N GLY A 49 -10.30 -2.34 9.65
CA GLY A 49 -9.82 -1.48 10.72
C GLY A 49 -8.30 -1.52 10.88
N VAL A 50 -7.80 -0.66 11.77
CA VAL A 50 -6.35 -0.52 12.04
C VAL A 50 -5.71 -1.84 12.46
N LEU A 51 -6.28 -2.50 13.46
CA LEU A 51 -5.73 -3.73 14.02
C LEU A 51 -5.83 -4.90 13.04
N GLY A 52 -6.94 -5.02 12.31
CA GLY A 52 -7.12 -6.09 11.33
C GLY A 52 -6.14 -5.97 10.16
N PHE A 53 -5.94 -4.74 9.66
CA PHE A 53 -4.96 -4.47 8.61
C PHE A 53 -3.54 -4.82 9.07
N LEU A 54 -3.09 -4.25 10.20
CA LEU A 54 -1.74 -4.47 10.71
C LEU A 54 -1.47 -5.94 11.02
N ARG A 55 -2.43 -6.64 11.64
CA ARG A 55 -2.28 -8.07 11.93
C ARG A 55 -2.10 -8.89 10.66
N ARG A 56 -2.92 -8.67 9.63
CA ARG A 56 -2.80 -9.41 8.35
C ARG A 56 -1.50 -9.07 7.62
N TYR A 57 -1.14 -7.79 7.60
CA TYR A 57 0.07 -7.29 6.96
C TYR A 57 1.33 -7.89 7.58
N LEU A 58 1.48 -7.70 8.91
CA LEU A 58 2.66 -8.14 9.65
C LEU A 58 2.76 -9.67 9.71
N ALA A 59 1.64 -10.38 9.91
CA ALA A 59 1.65 -11.85 9.91
C ALA A 59 2.11 -12.42 8.56
N ALA A 60 1.64 -11.84 7.44
CA ALA A 60 2.10 -12.26 6.12
C ALA A 60 3.58 -11.93 5.90
N TYR A 61 4.01 -10.72 6.27
CA TYR A 61 5.41 -10.32 6.16
C TYR A 61 6.34 -11.26 6.95
N VAL A 62 6.05 -11.48 8.24
CA VAL A 62 6.82 -12.37 9.11
C VAL A 62 6.82 -13.80 8.58
N ARG A 63 5.67 -14.32 8.16
CA ARG A 63 5.57 -15.65 7.54
C ARG A 63 6.52 -15.79 6.35
N TRP A 64 6.60 -14.80 5.46
CA TRP A 64 7.48 -14.86 4.31
C TRP A 64 8.96 -14.64 4.67
N ARG A 65 9.26 -13.78 5.65
CA ARG A 65 10.62 -13.65 6.19
C ARG A 65 11.12 -14.95 6.81
N TRP A 66 10.28 -15.65 7.57
CA TRP A 66 10.59 -16.98 8.13
C TRP A 66 10.77 -18.06 7.08
N ARG A 67 10.14 -17.91 5.91
CA ARG A 67 10.37 -18.80 4.76
C ARG A 67 11.63 -18.45 3.95
N GLY A 68 12.50 -17.59 4.47
CA GLY A 68 13.80 -17.24 3.87
C GLY A 68 13.78 -16.13 2.82
N TYR A 69 12.61 -15.54 2.52
CA TYR A 69 12.53 -14.46 1.54
C TYR A 69 13.08 -13.17 2.11
N GLY A 70 14.02 -12.51 1.43
CA GLY A 70 14.48 -11.15 1.77
C GLY A 70 13.34 -10.12 1.85
N HIS A 71 13.62 -8.91 2.36
CA HIS A 71 12.62 -7.86 2.59
C HIS A 71 11.69 -7.63 1.38
N ARG A 72 12.25 -7.33 0.20
CA ARG A 72 11.49 -7.11 -1.05
C ARG A 72 10.66 -8.33 -1.45
N GLY A 73 11.22 -9.54 -1.30
CA GLY A 73 10.54 -10.78 -1.65
C GLY A 73 9.37 -11.10 -0.72
N ALA A 74 9.49 -10.78 0.57
CA ALA A 74 8.42 -10.91 1.54
C ALA A 74 7.33 -9.86 1.33
N TYR A 75 7.73 -8.60 1.13
CA TYR A 75 6.82 -7.46 0.87
C TYR A 75 5.91 -7.72 -0.34
N LEU A 76 6.49 -8.09 -1.48
CA LEU A 76 5.73 -8.36 -2.72
C LEU A 76 4.79 -9.57 -2.64
N ARG A 77 4.86 -10.38 -1.58
CA ARG A 77 4.00 -11.55 -1.35
C ARG A 77 2.94 -11.31 -0.28
N ILE A 78 2.89 -10.13 0.32
CA ILE A 78 1.83 -9.77 1.27
C ILE A 78 0.52 -9.71 0.48
N PRO A 79 -0.53 -10.46 0.85
CA PRO A 79 -1.78 -10.48 0.10
C PRO A 79 -2.40 -9.09 -0.11
N LEU A 80 -2.31 -8.22 0.90
CA LEU A 80 -2.80 -6.84 0.84
C LEU A 80 -2.07 -6.01 -0.24
N GLU A 81 -0.76 -6.17 -0.37
CA GLU A 81 0.07 -5.52 -1.41
C GLU A 81 -0.23 -6.08 -2.80
N VAL A 82 -0.42 -7.40 -2.89
CA VAL A 82 -0.76 -8.08 -4.16
C VAL A 82 -2.12 -7.62 -4.66
N GLU A 83 -3.12 -7.54 -3.78
CA GLU A 83 -4.45 -7.03 -4.10
C GLU A 83 -4.40 -5.57 -4.56
N ALA A 84 -3.73 -4.70 -3.79
CA ALA A 84 -3.56 -3.29 -4.13
C ALA A 84 -2.90 -3.10 -5.50
N GLU A 85 -1.83 -3.84 -5.79
CA GLU A 85 -1.17 -3.81 -7.08
C GLU A 85 -2.05 -4.34 -8.23
N TRP A 86 -2.82 -5.39 -7.98
CA TRP A 86 -3.72 -5.97 -8.99
C TRP A 86 -4.85 -5.00 -9.36
N VAL A 87 -5.51 -4.39 -8.36
CA VAL A 87 -6.56 -3.39 -8.58
C VAL A 87 -5.98 -2.18 -9.33
N ALA A 88 -4.83 -1.67 -8.86
CA ALA A 88 -4.15 -0.54 -9.48
C ALA A 88 -3.85 -0.78 -10.97
N ARG A 89 -3.27 -1.93 -11.32
CA ARG A 89 -2.97 -2.28 -12.72
C ARG A 89 -4.21 -2.37 -13.60
N ARG A 90 -5.29 -2.96 -13.10
CA ARG A 90 -6.55 -3.10 -13.86
C ARG A 90 -7.23 -1.76 -14.09
N SER A 91 -7.09 -0.83 -13.16
CA SER A 91 -7.72 0.49 -13.23
C SER A 91 -7.11 1.44 -14.28
N VAL A 92 -5.87 1.19 -14.71
CA VAL A 92 -5.16 2.01 -15.72
C VAL A 92 -5.24 1.42 -17.13
N ARG A 93 -5.56 0.13 -17.25
CA ARG A 93 -5.78 -0.55 -18.55
C ARG A 93 -7.18 -0.35 -19.13
N ARG A 94 -8.06 0.36 -18.42
CA ARG A 94 -9.39 0.76 -18.88
C ARG A 94 -9.39 2.25 -19.18
#